data_AF-A0AAV4UWJ9-F1
#
_entry.id   AF-A0AAV4UWJ9-F1
#
_cell.length_a   1.000
_cell.length_b   1.000
_cell.length_c   1.000
_cell.angle_alpha   90.00
_cell.angle_beta   90.00
_cell.angle_gamma   90.00
#
_symmetry.space_group_name_H-M   'P 1'
#
loop_
_entity.id
_entity.type
_entity.pdbx_description
1 polymer ?
#
loop_
_entity_poly.entity_id
_entity_poly.type
_entity_poly.pdbx_seq_one_letter_code
_entity_poly.pdbx_strand_id
1 'polypeptide(L)'
;LCNDVDLFVHRFTKYGKEFIKKHKMSPDAFIQVALQLTYYKVHRKLVSTYESASLRRFYKGRVDNIRAATAEALAWVKVMCDAQQVTTINGEGPDNHLLALREIAASKNYPDLPLYQDKSYWEFLNFRMSTSQLPTKYGILVGYGPVVPDGYGCSYNPCDDHIDFCVSSFFSSKETSSDFSPTVWREAF
;
A
#
# COMPACT_ATOMS: atom_id res chain seq x y z
N LEU A 1 19.15 -11.54 -4.30
CA LEU A 1 18.06 -11.29 -5.29
C LEU A 1 17.20 -12.54 -5.45
N CYS A 2 17.27 -13.38 -6.50
CA CYS A 2 16.31 -14.49 -6.65
C CYS A 2 16.19 -15.40 -5.41
N ASN A 3 17.31 -15.80 -4.80
CA ASN A 3 17.33 -16.65 -3.60
C ASN A 3 17.01 -15.90 -2.29
N ASP A 4 16.70 -14.60 -2.36
CA ASP A 4 16.46 -13.72 -1.21
C ASP A 4 15.04 -13.13 -1.23
N VAL A 5 14.26 -13.35 -2.30
CA VAL A 5 12.85 -12.96 -2.35
C VAL A 5 12.00 -14.05 -1.69
N ASP A 6 11.32 -13.68 -0.63
CA ASP A 6 10.20 -14.43 -0.08
C ASP A 6 8.92 -14.02 -0.83
N LEU A 7 8.02 -14.98 -1.09
CA LEU A 7 6.86 -14.80 -1.95
C LEU A 7 5.71 -15.75 -1.55
N PHE A 8 4.58 -15.17 -1.15
CA PHE A 8 3.39 -15.90 -0.74
C PHE A 8 2.18 -15.49 -1.59
N VAL A 9 1.54 -16.47 -2.22
CA VAL A 9 0.29 -16.28 -2.98
C VAL A 9 -0.87 -16.84 -2.18
N HIS A 10 -1.82 -15.98 -1.81
CA HIS A 10 -2.99 -16.34 -1.03
C HIS A 10 -4.28 -16.07 -1.79
N ARG A 11 -5.11 -17.10 -1.98
CA ARG A 11 -6.50 -16.94 -2.44
C ARG A 11 -7.43 -16.93 -1.25
N PHE A 12 -7.99 -15.77 -0.96
CA PHE A 12 -9.00 -15.59 0.08
C PHE A 12 -10.39 -15.93 -0.47
N THR A 13 -11.00 -17.02 0.02
CA THR A 13 -12.24 -17.59 -0.53
C THR A 13 -13.51 -17.35 0.31
N LYS A 14 -13.48 -16.53 1.38
CA LYS A 14 -14.71 -16.27 2.17
C LYS A 14 -15.69 -15.37 1.39
N TYR A 15 -15.16 -14.41 0.64
CA TYR A 15 -15.91 -13.46 -0.18
C TYR A 15 -14.99 -12.74 -1.18
N GLY A 16 -15.60 -12.16 -2.21
CA GLY A 16 -14.95 -11.30 -3.20
C GLY A 16 -15.64 -9.95 -3.32
N LYS A 17 -15.41 -9.25 -4.43
CA LYS A 17 -15.87 -7.87 -4.64
C LYS A 17 -17.39 -7.73 -4.64
N GLU A 18 -18.17 -8.76 -4.98
CA GLU A 18 -19.64 -8.64 -4.99
C GLU A 18 -20.21 -8.50 -3.57
N PHE A 19 -19.58 -9.11 -2.56
CA PHE A 19 -19.89 -8.86 -1.16
C PHE A 19 -19.60 -7.40 -0.77
N ILE A 20 -18.45 -6.86 -1.17
CA ILE A 20 -18.02 -5.49 -0.82
C ILE A 20 -18.92 -4.46 -1.51
N LYS A 21 -19.22 -4.65 -2.81
CA LYS A 21 -20.17 -3.83 -3.59
C LYS A 21 -21.59 -3.85 -3.03
N LYS A 22 -22.07 -5.00 -2.52
CA LYS A 22 -23.39 -5.11 -1.88
C LYS A 22 -23.53 -4.16 -0.68
N HIS A 23 -22.42 -3.87 0.01
CA HIS A 23 -22.32 -2.89 1.09
C HIS A 23 -21.96 -1.48 0.61
N LYS A 24 -22.03 -1.20 -0.71
CA LYS A 24 -21.75 0.07 -1.38
C LYS A 24 -20.33 0.62 -1.19
N MET A 25 -19.37 -0.23 -0.83
CA MET A 25 -17.97 0.14 -0.68
C MET A 25 -17.17 -0.13 -1.96
N SER A 26 -16.08 0.62 -2.17
CA SER A 26 -15.08 0.26 -3.19
C SER A 26 -14.32 -0.99 -2.71
N PRO A 27 -14.23 -2.08 -3.52
CA PRO A 27 -13.40 -3.24 -3.22
C PRO A 27 -11.95 -2.87 -2.91
N ASP A 28 -11.47 -1.86 -3.62
CA ASP A 28 -10.10 -1.34 -3.56
C ASP A 28 -9.77 -0.76 -2.19
N ALA A 29 -10.52 0.29 -1.81
CA ALA A 29 -10.35 0.98 -0.53
C ALA A 29 -10.63 0.05 0.66
N PHE A 30 -11.57 -0.89 0.53
CA PHE A 30 -11.82 -1.91 1.55
C PHE A 30 -10.58 -2.77 1.81
N ILE A 31 -9.89 -3.21 0.75
CA ILE A 31 -8.69 -4.06 0.87
C ILE A 31 -7.49 -3.25 1.37
N GLN A 32 -7.26 -2.03 0.86
CA GLN A 32 -6.21 -1.15 1.41
C GLN A 32 -6.36 -0.94 2.90
N VAL A 33 -7.57 -0.59 3.34
CA VAL A 33 -7.89 -0.34 4.75
C VAL A 33 -7.72 -1.61 5.60
N ALA A 34 -8.10 -2.79 5.09
CA ALA A 34 -7.82 -4.07 5.74
C ALA A 34 -6.31 -4.39 5.83
N LEU A 35 -5.52 -4.10 4.79
CA LEU A 35 -4.05 -4.26 4.81
C LEU A 35 -3.39 -3.34 5.85
N GLN A 36 -3.87 -2.10 6.01
CA GLN A 36 -3.41 -1.22 7.09
C GLN A 36 -3.71 -1.83 8.48
N LEU A 37 -4.90 -2.38 8.71
CA LEU A 37 -5.24 -3.04 9.99
C LEU A 37 -4.39 -4.28 10.24
N THR A 38 -4.14 -5.06 9.19
CA THR A 38 -3.27 -6.24 9.23
C THR A 38 -1.88 -5.86 9.74
N TYR A 39 -1.27 -4.83 9.14
CA TYR A 39 0.04 -4.33 9.54
C TYR A 39 0.02 -3.72 10.96
N TYR A 40 -1.02 -2.94 11.31
CA TYR A 40 -1.13 -2.32 12.63
C TYR A 40 -1.30 -3.33 13.77
N LYS A 41 -2.05 -4.43 13.55
CA LYS A 41 -2.22 -5.50 14.54
C LYS A 41 -0.89 -6.16 14.92
N VAL A 42 -0.03 -6.39 13.92
CA VAL A 42 1.29 -7.02 14.10
C VAL A 42 2.32 -6.03 14.66
N HIS A 43 2.45 -4.86 14.05
CA HIS A 43 3.58 -3.94 14.32
C HIS A 43 3.24 -2.71 15.19
N ARG A 44 1.96 -2.50 15.54
CA ARG A 44 1.44 -1.41 16.40
C ARG A 44 1.80 0.01 15.97
N LYS A 45 2.13 0.16 14.68
CA LYS A 45 2.38 1.40 13.94
C LYS A 45 1.78 1.24 12.54
N LEU A 46 1.42 2.33 11.88
CA LEU A 46 1.38 2.32 10.41
C LEU A 46 2.74 2.77 9.87
N VAL A 47 2.99 2.43 8.61
CA VAL A 47 4.18 2.82 7.85
C VAL A 47 3.77 3.47 6.55
N SER A 48 4.66 4.27 5.97
CA SER A 48 4.46 4.85 4.64
C SER A 48 4.05 3.75 3.66
N THR A 49 2.82 3.86 3.12
CA THR A 49 2.28 2.91 2.16
C THR A 49 2.15 3.56 0.80
N TYR A 50 2.64 2.87 -0.23
CA TYR A 50 2.49 3.27 -1.62
C TYR A 50 1.34 2.49 -2.27
N GLU A 51 0.47 3.13 -3.05
CA GLU A 51 -0.50 2.48 -3.93
C GLU A 51 -0.48 3.09 -5.34
N SER A 52 -0.39 2.27 -6.39
CA SER A 52 -0.25 2.78 -7.76
C SER A 52 -1.57 3.25 -8.39
N ALA A 53 -1.82 4.55 -8.44
CA ALA A 53 -2.97 5.12 -9.16
C ALA A 53 -2.66 5.33 -10.65
N SER A 54 -3.54 4.89 -11.56
CA SER A 54 -3.31 4.97 -13.01
C SER A 54 -3.57 6.37 -13.60
N LEU A 55 -2.51 7.09 -14.00
CA LEU A 55 -2.59 8.40 -14.67
C LEU A 55 -2.94 8.33 -16.18
N ARG A 56 -3.34 7.16 -16.71
CA ARG A 56 -3.62 6.91 -18.14
C ARG A 56 -4.68 7.82 -18.79
N ARG A 57 -5.37 8.68 -18.03
CA ARG A 57 -6.28 9.72 -18.54
C ARG A 57 -5.52 10.90 -19.17
N PHE A 58 -4.23 11.05 -18.88
CA PHE A 58 -3.36 12.10 -19.41
C PHE A 58 -2.41 11.55 -20.50
N TYR A 59 -2.02 12.40 -21.45
CA TYR A 59 -1.04 12.04 -22.48
C TYR A 59 0.30 11.66 -21.83
N LYS A 60 0.82 10.46 -22.16
CA LYS A 60 1.99 9.82 -21.53
C LYS A 60 1.86 9.55 -20.01
N GLY A 61 0.68 9.69 -19.41
CA GLY A 61 0.45 9.43 -17.99
C GLY A 61 0.77 7.99 -17.59
N ARG A 62 1.61 7.84 -16.54
CA ARG A 62 2.07 6.54 -16.02
C ARG A 62 1.26 6.11 -14.79
N VAL A 63 1.85 6.19 -13.61
CA VAL A 63 1.22 5.93 -12.32
C VAL A 63 1.58 7.04 -11.33
N ASP A 64 0.74 7.19 -10.34
CA ASP A 64 0.85 8.09 -9.19
C ASP A 64 0.83 7.27 -7.88
N ASN A 65 0.89 7.92 -6.72
CA ASN A 65 0.79 7.33 -5.40
C ASN A 65 -0.51 7.71 -4.67
N ILE A 66 -1.30 6.71 -4.25
CA ILE A 66 -2.28 6.87 -3.17
C ILE A 66 -1.62 6.41 -1.86
N ARG A 67 -1.61 7.28 -0.84
CA ARG A 67 -1.10 6.91 0.48
C ARG A 67 -2.19 6.22 1.30
N ALA A 68 -2.36 4.91 1.13
CA ALA A 68 -3.31 4.12 1.91
C ALA A 68 -3.10 4.23 3.44
N ALA A 69 -1.88 4.50 3.90
CA ALA A 69 -1.55 4.86 5.27
C ALA A 69 -1.86 6.34 5.59
N THR A 70 -3.11 6.75 5.40
CA THR A 70 -3.56 8.11 5.75
C THR A 70 -3.58 8.29 7.29
N ALA A 71 -3.76 9.53 7.77
CA ALA A 71 -3.96 9.80 9.21
C ALA A 71 -5.22 9.10 9.78
N GLU A 72 -6.08 8.62 8.90
CA GLU A 72 -7.42 8.18 9.18
C GLU A 72 -7.67 6.72 8.79
N ALA A 73 -6.85 6.15 7.91
CA ALA A 73 -6.47 4.76 8.02
C ALA A 73 -5.77 4.53 9.37
N LEU A 74 -4.81 5.39 9.78
CA LEU A 74 -4.22 5.32 11.13
C LEU A 74 -5.27 5.44 12.23
N ALA A 75 -6.23 6.35 12.07
CA ALA A 75 -7.35 6.46 13.00
C ALA A 75 -8.35 5.29 12.84
N TRP A 76 -8.46 4.57 11.72
CA TRP A 76 -9.38 3.43 11.59
C TRP A 76 -8.80 2.08 12.01
N VAL A 77 -7.52 1.83 11.76
CA VAL A 77 -6.82 0.72 12.42
C VAL A 77 -6.80 0.91 13.93
N LYS A 78 -6.99 2.17 14.35
CA LYS A 78 -7.52 2.54 15.65
C LYS A 78 -9.05 2.38 15.78
N VAL A 79 -10.01 2.72 14.90
CA VAL A 79 -11.44 2.29 15.06
C VAL A 79 -11.60 0.81 15.46
N MET A 80 -10.74 -0.06 14.94
CA MET A 80 -10.73 -1.50 15.19
C MET A 80 -9.83 -1.92 16.39
N CYS A 81 -9.24 -0.94 17.09
CA CYS A 81 -8.35 -0.94 18.26
C CYS A 81 -8.35 0.46 18.98
N ASP A 82 -9.52 1.11 19.22
CA ASP A 82 -9.78 2.53 19.66
C ASP A 82 -9.75 3.80 18.68
N ALA A 83 -10.77 4.08 17.80
CA ALA A 83 -11.22 5.33 17.02
C ALA A 83 -10.29 6.20 16.05
N GLN A 84 -10.65 6.92 14.93
CA GLN A 84 -11.84 7.34 14.07
C GLN A 84 -11.52 7.47 12.49
N GLN A 85 -12.09 8.36 11.60
CA GLN A 85 -11.93 8.34 10.07
C GLN A 85 -12.13 9.65 9.17
N VAL A 86 -11.40 9.82 8.02
CA VAL A 86 -11.49 10.73 6.78
C VAL A 86 -10.65 10.13 5.55
N THR A 87 -10.51 10.74 4.33
CA THR A 87 -9.76 10.22 3.10
C THR A 87 -9.26 11.30 2.07
N THR A 88 -8.53 10.96 0.97
CA THR A 88 -7.77 11.90 0.08
C THR A 88 -7.82 11.74 -1.48
N ILE A 89 -8.87 11.19 -2.11
CA ILE A 89 -8.85 10.73 -3.54
C ILE A 89 -8.61 11.83 -4.63
N ASN A 90 -8.86 13.12 -4.38
CA ASN A 90 -8.97 14.13 -5.46
C ASN A 90 -7.66 14.66 -6.06
N GLY A 91 -6.51 14.02 -5.81
CA GLY A 91 -5.20 14.56 -6.19
C GLY A 91 -4.63 15.58 -5.21
N GLU A 92 -5.23 15.70 -4.03
CA GLU A 92 -4.82 16.58 -2.91
C GLU A 92 -3.65 15.97 -2.10
N GLY A 93 -2.98 14.94 -2.63
CA GLY A 93 -1.87 14.23 -2.00
C GLY A 93 -0.54 15.01 -2.04
N PRO A 94 0.29 14.92 -0.98
CA PRO A 94 1.51 15.72 -0.87
C PRO A 94 2.66 15.27 -1.80
N ASP A 95 2.72 14.00 -2.19
CA ASP A 95 3.87 13.35 -2.84
C ASP A 95 4.41 14.10 -4.05
N ASN A 96 3.60 14.27 -5.10
CA ASN A 96 4.06 14.91 -6.34
C ASN A 96 4.34 16.39 -6.14
N HIS A 97 3.64 17.05 -5.21
CA HIS A 97 3.87 18.45 -4.93
C HIS A 97 5.24 18.64 -4.24
N LEU A 98 5.54 17.83 -3.22
CA LEU A 98 6.83 17.83 -2.53
C LEU A 98 7.97 17.39 -3.45
N LEU A 99 7.75 16.40 -4.34
CA LEU A 99 8.72 15.97 -5.34
C LEU A 99 8.96 17.07 -6.39
N ALA A 100 7.91 17.62 -6.99
CA ALA A 100 8.04 18.66 -8.01
C ALA A 100 8.72 19.92 -7.46
N LEU A 101 8.42 20.33 -6.23
CA LEU A 101 9.12 21.44 -5.55
C LEU A 101 10.63 21.16 -5.40
N ARG A 102 11.02 19.93 -5.06
CA ARG A 102 12.43 19.50 -4.95
C ARG A 102 13.14 19.53 -6.30
N GLU A 103 12.56 18.90 -7.31
CA GLU A 103 13.15 18.86 -8.65
C GLU A 103 13.20 20.24 -9.31
N ILE A 104 12.21 21.12 -9.05
CA ILE A 104 12.23 22.52 -9.49
C ILE A 104 13.33 23.31 -8.78
N ALA A 105 13.51 23.15 -7.46
CA ALA A 105 14.59 23.80 -6.72
C ALA A 105 15.97 23.37 -7.26
N ALA A 106 16.18 22.06 -7.43
CA ALA A 106 17.38 21.50 -8.03
C ALA A 106 17.63 22.03 -9.46
N SER A 107 16.60 22.07 -10.31
CA SER A 107 16.71 22.58 -11.70
C SER A 107 17.09 24.07 -11.79
N LYS A 108 16.95 24.83 -10.70
CA LYS A 108 17.29 26.25 -10.59
C LYS A 108 18.59 26.49 -9.80
N ASN A 109 19.30 25.44 -9.41
CA ASN A 109 20.45 25.49 -8.49
C ASN A 109 20.14 26.25 -7.18
N TYR A 110 18.92 26.16 -6.68
CA TYR A 110 18.59 26.69 -5.36
C TYR A 110 19.18 25.79 -4.26
N PRO A 111 19.56 26.35 -3.09
CA PRO A 111 20.01 25.55 -1.97
C PRO A 111 18.87 24.62 -1.50
N ASP A 112 19.24 23.39 -1.15
CA ASP A 112 18.27 22.36 -0.77
C ASP A 112 17.52 22.75 0.51
N LEU A 113 16.20 22.59 0.52
CA LEU A 113 15.36 23.06 1.61
C LEU A 113 15.56 22.20 2.86
N PRO A 114 15.57 22.77 4.09
CA PRO A 114 15.71 22.00 5.32
C PRO A 114 14.68 20.85 5.47
N LEU A 115 13.49 21.01 4.88
CA LEU A 115 12.47 19.95 4.80
C LEU A 115 12.98 18.66 4.13
N TYR A 116 13.80 18.76 3.08
CA TYR A 116 14.35 17.61 2.36
C TYR A 116 15.58 17.02 3.04
N GLN A 117 16.17 17.73 4.01
CA GLN A 117 17.26 17.24 4.85
C GLN A 117 16.72 16.57 6.13
N ASP A 118 15.46 16.84 6.52
CA ASP A 118 14.84 16.27 7.71
C ASP A 118 14.60 14.75 7.59
N LYS A 119 14.91 14.01 8.66
CA LYS A 119 14.73 12.56 8.74
C LYS A 119 13.28 12.12 8.47
N SER A 120 12.30 12.95 8.83
CA SER A 120 10.88 12.68 8.65
C SER A 120 10.47 12.65 7.18
N TYR A 121 11.11 13.45 6.31
CA TYR A 121 10.88 13.40 4.86
C TYR A 121 11.40 12.10 4.25
N TRP A 122 12.58 11.63 4.68
CA TRP A 122 13.13 10.35 4.23
C TRP A 122 12.32 9.15 4.73
N GLU A 123 11.86 9.16 5.98
CA GLU A 123 10.95 8.13 6.51
C GLU A 123 9.55 8.19 5.86
N PHE A 124 9.08 9.38 5.45
CA PHE A 124 7.88 9.55 4.63
C PHE A 124 8.02 8.95 3.21
N LEU A 125 9.23 8.86 2.66
CA LEU A 125 9.53 8.14 1.42
C LEU A 125 9.92 6.67 1.63
N ASN A 126 10.02 6.21 2.88
CA ASN A 126 10.46 4.85 3.23
C ASN A 126 9.29 3.86 3.21
N PHE A 127 8.87 3.48 2.00
CA PHE A 127 7.67 2.67 1.75
C PHE A 127 7.82 1.19 2.14
N ARG A 128 7.81 0.88 3.45
CA ARG A 128 7.83 -0.49 3.99
C ARG A 128 6.61 -1.34 3.63
N MET A 129 5.57 -0.75 3.05
CA MET A 129 4.45 -1.47 2.47
C MET A 129 4.14 -0.87 1.09
N SER A 130 4.32 -1.64 0.02
CA SER A 130 4.03 -1.20 -1.36
C SER A 130 2.89 -2.02 -1.93
N THR A 131 1.69 -1.45 -1.97
CA THR A 131 0.45 -2.11 -2.39
C THR A 131 0.02 -1.69 -3.80
N SER A 132 -0.85 -2.49 -4.43
CA SER A 132 -1.43 -2.15 -5.73
C SER A 132 -2.60 -3.08 -6.06
N GLN A 133 -3.76 -2.51 -6.35
CA GLN A 133 -4.83 -3.26 -7.00
C GLN A 133 -4.51 -3.46 -8.49
N LEU A 134 -4.40 -4.72 -8.90
CA LEU A 134 -4.11 -5.10 -10.28
C LEU A 134 -5.28 -5.98 -10.81
N PRO A 135 -6.43 -5.36 -11.13
CA PRO A 135 -7.67 -6.09 -11.38
C PRO A 135 -7.63 -6.78 -12.75
N THR A 136 -7.80 -8.12 -12.77
CA THR A 136 -7.86 -8.91 -14.02
C THR A 136 -9.08 -9.82 -14.07
N LYS A 137 -9.59 -10.07 -15.29
CA LYS A 137 -10.74 -10.94 -15.54
C LYS A 137 -10.37 -12.39 -15.88
N TYR A 138 -9.07 -12.71 -15.95
CA TYR A 138 -8.57 -13.95 -16.57
C TYR A 138 -7.76 -14.82 -15.61
N GLY A 139 -7.94 -14.65 -14.29
CA GLY A 139 -7.19 -15.40 -13.27
C GLY A 139 -5.69 -15.06 -13.23
N ILE A 140 -5.28 -13.94 -13.84
CA ILE A 140 -3.90 -13.48 -13.84
C ILE A 140 -3.68 -12.67 -12.56
N LEU A 141 -2.84 -13.18 -11.66
CA LEU A 141 -2.31 -12.44 -10.53
C LEU A 141 -0.93 -11.88 -10.92
N VAL A 142 -0.73 -10.58 -10.74
CA VAL A 142 0.55 -9.90 -10.99
C VAL A 142 1.18 -9.57 -9.65
N GLY A 143 2.44 -9.97 -9.44
CA GLY A 143 3.22 -9.67 -8.23
C GLY A 143 4.47 -8.82 -8.53
N TYR A 144 5.05 -8.24 -7.48
CA TYR A 144 6.33 -7.54 -7.50
C TYR A 144 7.02 -7.64 -6.13
N GLY A 145 8.33 -7.40 -6.07
CA GLY A 145 9.12 -7.42 -4.83
C GLY A 145 8.99 -6.13 -4.01
N PRO A 146 9.45 -6.10 -2.74
CA PRO A 146 9.45 -4.89 -1.92
C PRO A 146 10.31 -3.78 -2.53
N VAL A 147 9.95 -2.53 -2.22
CA VAL A 147 10.69 -1.33 -2.68
C VAL A 147 11.76 -0.86 -1.70
N VAL A 148 11.81 -1.42 -0.49
CA VAL A 148 12.83 -1.19 0.55
C VAL A 148 13.22 -2.52 1.23
N PRO A 149 14.44 -2.67 1.79
CA PRO A 149 14.92 -3.97 2.31
C PRO A 149 14.13 -4.52 3.50
N ASP A 150 13.60 -3.65 4.36
CA ASP A 150 12.80 -3.96 5.55
C ASP A 150 11.28 -3.85 5.29
N GLY A 151 10.86 -4.06 4.04
CA GLY A 151 9.48 -3.85 3.59
C GLY A 151 8.81 -5.06 2.92
N TYR A 152 7.59 -4.80 2.46
CA TYR A 152 6.74 -5.73 1.73
C TYR A 152 6.30 -5.16 0.36
N GLY A 153 6.14 -6.05 -0.62
CA GLY A 153 5.23 -5.83 -1.75
C GLY A 153 3.91 -6.57 -1.50
N CYS A 154 2.76 -5.97 -1.81
CA CYS A 154 1.46 -6.63 -1.66
C CYS A 154 0.46 -6.17 -2.73
N SER A 155 0.43 -6.88 -3.85
CA SER A 155 -0.59 -6.67 -4.88
C SER A 155 -1.81 -7.56 -4.67
N TYR A 156 -2.97 -7.11 -5.14
CA TYR A 156 -4.22 -7.86 -5.02
C TYR A 156 -5.14 -7.70 -6.23
N ASN A 157 -5.92 -8.76 -6.51
CA ASN A 157 -6.93 -8.82 -7.56
C ASN A 157 -8.29 -9.20 -6.96
N PRO A 158 -9.25 -8.27 -6.85
CA PRO A 158 -10.60 -8.57 -6.36
C PRO A 158 -11.46 -9.25 -7.44
N CYS A 159 -11.57 -10.57 -7.34
CA CYS A 159 -12.51 -11.37 -8.14
C CYS A 159 -13.94 -11.24 -7.58
N ASP A 160 -14.92 -11.90 -8.20
CA ASP A 160 -16.35 -11.74 -7.86
C ASP A 160 -16.65 -12.33 -6.47
N ASP A 161 -16.11 -13.52 -6.23
CA ASP A 161 -16.33 -14.44 -5.11
C ASP A 161 -15.09 -14.63 -4.20
N HIS A 162 -13.91 -14.24 -4.66
CA HIS A 162 -12.63 -14.33 -3.93
C HIS A 162 -11.77 -13.07 -4.10
N ILE A 163 -10.68 -12.99 -3.34
CA ILE A 163 -9.59 -12.01 -3.53
C ILE A 163 -8.27 -12.78 -3.63
N ASP A 164 -7.51 -12.55 -4.70
CA ASP A 164 -6.16 -13.08 -4.84
C ASP A 164 -5.15 -12.04 -4.36
N PHE A 165 -4.27 -12.43 -3.43
CA PHE A 165 -3.15 -11.62 -2.91
C PHE A 165 -1.82 -12.22 -3.34
N CYS A 166 -0.86 -11.35 -3.69
CA CYS A 166 0.54 -11.69 -3.90
C CYS A 166 1.39 -10.84 -2.95
N VAL A 167 1.91 -11.46 -1.89
CA VAL A 167 2.75 -10.82 -0.86
C VAL A 167 4.21 -11.21 -1.12
N SER A 168 5.12 -10.25 -0.99
CA SER A 168 6.56 -10.46 -1.08
C SER A 168 7.32 -9.74 0.03
N SER A 169 8.46 -10.29 0.43
CA SER A 169 9.42 -9.74 1.39
C SER A 169 10.84 -10.20 1.02
N PHE A 170 11.85 -9.88 1.84
CA PHE A 170 13.21 -10.41 1.65
C PHE A 170 13.62 -11.30 2.83
N PHE A 171 14.17 -12.49 2.55
CA PHE A 171 14.66 -13.42 3.60
C PHE A 171 15.81 -12.84 4.43
N SER A 172 16.57 -11.89 3.87
CA SER A 172 17.59 -11.11 4.57
C SER A 172 17.03 -10.15 5.64
N SER A 173 15.74 -9.81 5.60
CA SER A 173 15.05 -9.03 6.63
C SER A 173 14.59 -9.93 7.78
N LYS A 174 14.92 -9.53 9.02
CA LYS A 174 14.43 -10.19 10.24
C LYS A 174 13.11 -9.61 10.76
N GLU A 175 12.58 -8.57 10.13
CA GLU A 175 11.34 -7.89 10.52
C GLU A 175 10.15 -8.25 9.61
N THR A 176 10.38 -8.98 8.50
CA THR A 176 9.34 -9.27 7.49
C THR A 176 9.28 -10.76 7.10
N SER A 177 8.07 -11.24 6.77
CA SER A 177 7.77 -12.63 6.38
C SER A 177 6.50 -12.63 5.52
N SER A 178 6.57 -13.16 4.29
CA SER A 178 5.43 -13.18 3.36
C SER A 178 4.37 -14.21 3.77
N ASP A 179 4.75 -15.26 4.50
CA ASP A 179 3.81 -16.08 5.26
C ASP A 179 3.23 -15.28 6.44
N PHE A 180 2.25 -14.44 6.11
CA PHE A 180 1.23 -14.03 7.05
C PHE A 180 0.42 -15.28 7.41
N SER A 181 0.76 -15.89 8.55
CA SER A 181 0.13 -17.13 8.99
C SER A 181 -1.41 -17.07 8.98
N PRO A 182 -2.12 -18.21 8.92
CA PRO A 182 -3.59 -18.24 8.86
C PRO A 182 -4.31 -17.53 10.02
N THR A 183 -3.63 -17.17 11.11
CA THR A 183 -4.16 -16.31 12.17
C THR A 183 -4.33 -14.87 11.68
N VAL A 184 -3.33 -14.31 10.99
CA VAL A 184 -3.30 -12.91 10.54
C VAL A 184 -4.42 -12.65 9.51
N TRP A 185 -4.56 -13.50 8.49
CA TRP A 185 -5.67 -13.38 7.52
C TRP A 185 -7.05 -13.59 8.15
N ARG A 186 -7.19 -14.48 9.15
CA ARG A 186 -8.46 -14.68 9.88
C ARG A 186 -8.85 -13.50 10.78
N GLU A 187 -7.87 -12.69 11.17
CA GLU A 187 -8.06 -11.50 11.99
C GLU A 187 -8.22 -10.19 11.19
N ALA A 188 -7.93 -10.22 9.88
CA ALA A 188 -8.01 -9.08 8.97
C ALA A 188 -9.27 -9.09 8.09
N PHE A 189 -9.82 -10.26 7.77
CA PHE A 189 -10.89 -10.46 6.78
C PHE A 189 -11.93 -11.50 7.19
#